data_AF-A0A521B6U8-F1
#
_entry.id   AF-A0A521B6U8-F1
#
_cell.length_a   1.000
_cell.length_b   1.000
_cell.length_c   1.000
_cell.angle_alpha   90.00
_cell.angle_beta   90.00
_cell.angle_gamma   90.00
#
_symmetry.space_group_name_H-M   'P 1'
#
loop_
_entity.id
_entity.type
_entity.pdbx_description
1 polymer ?
#
loop_
_entity_poly.entity_id
_entity_poly.type
_entity_poly.pdbx_seq_one_letter_code
_entity_poly.pdbx_strand_id
1 'polypeptide(L)'
;MNRFNFNQSVGFPFETDILADMQTAYELFKAFGWIVGNFSIIQGCEANGNGISDGVVFINGEPLPFKGGVPTTNVIIVETKQSLEFEDGNSHEVKFIRHAQFGSATTQYPWADFKRGFETKNIPKALAEKATQTALDSLISRIAILEAKPSNIPLGLIAIWGRPLAEIPAGWEEYVNLRGRMPVGLNPDDPDFANLGSANGSKSKTLSIGELPSHFFKYMKAKAGRGYRTASDDFPFQQFEEANTNTIGGDQPFSIMNPYRIVHFIIYKG
;
A
#
# COMPACT_ATOMS: atom_id res chain seq x y z
N MET A 1 10.61 -9.62 59.61
CA MET A 1 10.54 -11.10 59.69
C MET A 1 10.75 -11.49 61.14
N ASN A 2 9.88 -12.32 61.69
CA ASN A 2 10.03 -12.82 63.05
C ASN A 2 11.14 -13.89 63.07
N ARG A 3 11.90 -13.96 64.16
CA ARG A 3 12.96 -14.96 64.35
C ARG A 3 12.63 -15.79 65.57
N PHE A 4 12.42 -17.09 65.37
CA PHE A 4 12.27 -18.05 66.45
C PHE A 4 13.63 -18.61 66.85
N ASN A 5 13.90 -18.71 68.15
CA ASN A 5 15.05 -19.43 68.69
C ASN A 5 14.58 -20.77 69.26
N PHE A 6 14.51 -21.78 68.39
CA PHE A 6 14.02 -23.12 68.72
C PHE A 6 14.99 -23.93 69.61
N ASN A 7 16.29 -23.62 69.56
CA ASN A 7 17.31 -24.37 70.29
C ASN A 7 17.60 -23.69 71.65
N GLN A 8 16.77 -24.00 72.64
CA GLN A 8 16.95 -23.56 74.02
C GLN A 8 17.48 -24.71 74.89
N SER A 9 18.35 -24.41 75.85
CA SER A 9 18.92 -25.42 76.76
C SER A 9 17.89 -26.10 77.66
N VAL A 10 16.74 -25.46 77.88
CA VAL A 10 15.64 -25.93 78.74
C VAL A 10 14.49 -26.58 77.96
N GLY A 11 14.63 -26.74 76.64
CA GLY A 11 13.56 -27.17 75.73
C GLY A 11 12.74 -26.00 75.17
N PHE A 12 11.96 -26.27 74.12
CA PHE A 12 11.12 -25.30 73.43
C PHE A 12 9.64 -25.70 73.56
N PRO A 13 8.75 -24.81 74.03
CA PRO A 13 7.32 -25.10 74.09
C PRO A 13 6.76 -25.13 72.66
N PHE A 14 6.46 -26.33 72.16
CA PHE A 14 5.97 -26.53 70.81
C PHE A 14 4.44 -26.63 70.80
N GLU A 15 3.81 -25.51 70.47
CA GLU A 15 2.36 -25.37 70.38
C GLU A 15 1.94 -24.95 68.96
N THR A 16 0.65 -25.08 68.65
CA THR A 16 0.11 -24.82 67.29
C THR A 16 0.16 -23.35 66.90
N ASP A 17 0.19 -22.43 67.88
CA ASP A 17 0.35 -20.99 67.67
C ASP A 17 1.72 -20.64 67.05
N ILE A 18 2.81 -21.29 67.49
CA ILE A 18 4.15 -21.13 66.91
C ILE A 18 4.16 -21.57 65.44
N LEU A 19 3.45 -22.66 65.12
CA LEU A 19 3.29 -23.10 63.74
C LEU A 19 2.46 -22.11 62.91
N ALA A 20 1.44 -21.48 63.48
CA ALA A 20 0.68 -20.41 62.83
C ALA A 20 1.55 -19.16 62.57
N ASP A 21 2.45 -18.81 63.49
CA ASP A 21 3.41 -17.73 63.26
C ASP A 21 4.41 -18.07 62.14
N MET A 22 4.86 -19.33 62.06
CA MET A 22 5.65 -19.80 60.92
C MET A 22 4.86 -19.71 59.62
N GLN A 23 3.55 -19.96 59.65
CA GLN A 23 2.70 -19.77 58.48
C GLN A 23 2.65 -18.32 58.03
N THR A 24 2.42 -17.41 58.96
CA THR A 24 2.42 -15.96 58.72
C THR A 24 3.76 -15.47 58.15
N ALA A 25 4.89 -16.04 58.61
CA ALA A 25 6.20 -15.64 58.13
C ALA A 25 6.42 -15.91 56.64
N TYR A 26 5.96 -17.05 56.10
CA TYR A 26 6.13 -17.33 54.66
C TYR A 26 5.14 -16.56 53.78
N GLU A 27 4.04 -16.02 54.34
CA GLU A 27 3.12 -15.18 53.57
C GLU A 27 3.78 -13.91 53.05
N LEU A 28 4.81 -13.42 53.74
CA LEU A 28 5.60 -12.27 53.29
C LEU A 28 6.20 -12.49 51.89
N PHE A 29 6.54 -13.73 51.53
CA PHE A 29 7.09 -14.05 50.20
C PHE A 29 6.09 -13.86 49.07
N LYS A 30 4.78 -13.86 49.37
CA LYS A 30 3.73 -13.54 48.39
C LYS A 30 3.93 -12.13 47.81
N ALA A 31 4.49 -11.20 48.60
CA ALA A 31 4.76 -9.84 48.16
C ALA A 31 5.73 -9.77 46.96
N PHE A 32 6.65 -10.73 46.81
CA PHE A 32 7.58 -10.76 45.67
C PHE A 32 6.89 -11.02 44.33
N GLY A 33 5.69 -11.64 44.32
CA GLY A 33 4.92 -11.79 43.09
C GLY A 33 4.51 -10.46 42.47
N TRP A 34 4.36 -9.40 43.28
CA TRP A 34 4.06 -8.05 42.78
C TRP A 34 5.20 -7.43 41.96
N ILE A 35 6.44 -7.93 42.08
CA ILE A 35 7.55 -7.50 41.23
C ILE A 35 7.28 -7.86 39.75
N VAL A 36 6.63 -9.01 39.52
CA VAL A 36 6.25 -9.45 38.17
C VAL A 36 4.91 -8.83 37.77
N GLY A 37 3.98 -8.71 38.72
CA GLY A 37 2.67 -8.10 38.54
C GLY A 37 1.53 -9.12 38.58
N ASN A 38 0.29 -8.65 38.75
CA ASN A 38 -0.88 -9.52 38.78
C ASN A 38 -1.06 -10.26 37.44
N PHE A 39 -1.62 -11.47 37.49
CA PHE A 39 -1.78 -12.36 36.33
C PHE A 39 -0.45 -12.59 35.62
N SER A 40 0.54 -13.09 36.35
CA SER A 40 1.86 -13.35 35.80
C SER A 40 2.25 -14.81 35.89
N ILE A 41 2.99 -15.28 34.90
CA ILE A 41 3.68 -16.58 34.94
C ILE A 41 5.07 -16.31 35.53
N ILE A 42 5.33 -16.87 36.71
CA ILE A 42 6.62 -16.75 37.41
C ILE A 42 7.61 -17.78 36.88
N GLN A 43 7.16 -19.03 36.70
CA GLN A 43 8.00 -20.14 36.25
C GLN A 43 7.16 -21.20 35.51
N GLY A 44 7.77 -21.93 34.58
CA GLY A 44 7.12 -23.01 33.85
C GLY A 44 6.00 -22.49 32.94
N CYS A 45 4.88 -23.23 32.86
CA CYS A 45 3.78 -22.94 31.95
C CYS A 45 4.25 -22.79 30.49
N GLU A 46 5.11 -23.71 30.06
CA GLU A 46 5.72 -23.72 28.72
C GLU A 46 4.85 -24.52 27.76
N ALA A 47 4.77 -24.07 26.51
CA ALA A 47 4.02 -24.77 25.48
C ALA A 47 4.79 -26.01 25.02
N ASN A 48 4.25 -27.19 25.29
CA ASN A 48 4.78 -28.49 24.92
C ASN A 48 3.77 -29.20 24.00
N GLY A 49 3.92 -29.00 22.69
CA GLY A 49 2.99 -29.52 21.69
C GLY A 49 1.59 -28.93 21.86
N ASN A 50 0.61 -29.77 22.17
CA ASN A 50 -0.79 -29.37 22.39
C ASN A 50 -1.11 -29.00 23.85
N GLY A 51 -0.12 -29.04 24.75
CA GLY A 51 -0.31 -28.77 26.17
C GLY A 51 0.57 -27.65 26.68
N ILE A 52 0.24 -27.15 27.87
CA ILE A 52 1.08 -26.28 28.69
C ILE A 52 1.60 -27.11 29.86
N SER A 53 2.89 -27.00 30.19
CA SER A 53 3.50 -27.68 31.33
C SER A 53 3.07 -27.09 32.69
N ASP A 54 3.33 -27.83 33.77
CA ASP A 54 3.17 -27.31 35.13
C ASP A 54 4.08 -26.07 35.36
N GLY A 55 3.70 -25.24 36.33
CA GLY A 55 4.45 -24.03 36.64
C GLY A 55 3.98 -23.33 37.90
N VAL A 56 4.23 -22.03 37.97
CA VAL A 56 3.78 -21.15 39.06
C VAL A 56 3.24 -19.87 38.45
N VAL A 57 2.03 -19.51 38.85
CA VAL A 57 1.35 -18.27 38.43
C VAL A 57 1.05 -17.39 39.63
N PHE A 58 0.93 -16.09 39.41
CA PHE A 58 0.57 -15.11 40.44
C PHE A 58 -0.80 -14.51 40.14
N ILE A 59 -1.75 -14.71 41.06
CA ILE A 59 -3.15 -14.30 40.90
C ILE A 59 -3.59 -13.57 42.18
N ASN A 60 -4.00 -12.31 42.03
CA ASN A 60 -4.59 -11.47 43.08
C ASN A 60 -3.80 -11.46 44.40
N GLY A 61 -2.47 -11.37 44.32
CA GLY A 61 -1.61 -11.32 45.52
C GLY A 61 -1.12 -12.69 46.01
N GLU A 62 -1.46 -13.78 45.32
CA GLU A 62 -1.11 -15.14 45.73
C GLU A 62 -0.34 -15.89 44.63
N PRO A 63 0.89 -16.39 44.92
CA PRO A 63 1.57 -17.34 44.06
C PRO A 63 0.95 -18.73 44.21
N LEU A 64 0.49 -19.31 43.12
CA LEU A 64 -0.18 -20.61 43.08
C LEU A 64 0.57 -21.56 42.14
N PRO A 65 0.74 -22.84 42.54
CA PRO A 65 1.14 -23.88 41.61
C PRO A 65 0.15 -23.93 40.45
N PHE A 66 0.65 -23.98 39.23
CA PHE A 66 -0.15 -24.15 38.03
C PHE A 66 -0.07 -25.60 37.57
N LYS A 67 -1.22 -26.25 37.44
CA LYS A 67 -1.36 -27.57 36.82
C LYS A 67 -1.63 -27.39 35.34
N GLY A 68 -0.65 -27.82 34.57
CA GLY A 68 -0.66 -27.80 33.12
C GLY A 68 -1.72 -28.73 32.53
N GLY A 69 -1.86 -28.67 31.21
CA GLY A 69 -2.88 -29.41 30.48
C GLY A 69 -3.12 -28.81 29.11
N VAL A 70 -4.20 -29.25 28.45
CA VAL A 70 -4.64 -28.66 27.19
C VAL A 70 -5.13 -27.23 27.45
N PRO A 71 -4.60 -26.20 26.76
CA PRO A 71 -4.95 -24.82 27.03
C PRO A 71 -6.41 -24.54 26.71
N THR A 72 -7.13 -23.94 27.67
CA THR A 72 -8.47 -23.38 27.49
C THR A 72 -8.44 -21.86 27.61
N THR A 73 -9.58 -21.20 27.38
CA THR A 73 -9.69 -19.74 27.44
C THR A 73 -9.41 -19.16 28.83
N ASN A 74 -9.76 -19.90 29.89
CA ASN A 74 -9.71 -19.42 31.25
C ASN A 74 -8.90 -20.34 32.18
N VAL A 75 -8.39 -19.74 33.25
CA VAL A 75 -7.76 -20.40 34.40
C VAL A 75 -8.65 -20.18 35.61
N ILE A 76 -8.79 -21.23 36.43
CA ILE A 76 -9.55 -21.23 37.68
C ILE A 76 -8.62 -21.60 38.83
N ILE A 77 -8.97 -21.19 40.04
CA ILE A 77 -8.30 -21.65 41.26
C ILE A 77 -9.15 -22.78 41.84
N VAL A 78 -8.54 -23.95 42.00
CA VAL A 78 -9.16 -25.11 42.63
C VAL A 78 -8.59 -25.25 44.03
N GLU A 79 -9.47 -25.46 45.01
CA GLU A 79 -9.11 -25.78 46.39
C GLU A 79 -9.59 -27.19 46.72
N THR A 80 -8.67 -28.06 47.12
CA THR A 80 -8.98 -29.38 47.66
C THR A 80 -8.69 -29.41 49.15
N LYS A 81 -9.62 -29.96 49.91
CA LYS A 81 -9.55 -30.03 51.37
C LYS A 81 -9.29 -31.47 51.79
N GLN A 82 -8.38 -31.65 52.75
CA GLN A 82 -8.10 -32.94 53.35
C GLN A 82 -8.47 -32.89 54.83
N SER A 83 -9.41 -33.77 55.21
CA SER A 83 -9.82 -33.95 56.59
C SER A 83 -8.97 -35.01 57.28
N LEU A 84 -8.67 -34.79 58.55
CA LEU A 84 -8.03 -35.76 59.44
C LEU A 84 -8.97 -36.04 60.60
N GLU A 85 -8.97 -37.29 61.07
CA GLU A 85 -9.66 -37.69 62.28
C GLU A 85 -8.81 -37.35 63.51
N PHE A 86 -9.45 -36.81 64.53
CA PHE A 86 -8.84 -36.40 65.79
C PHE A 86 -9.13 -37.43 66.88
N GLU A 87 -8.40 -37.37 67.99
CA GLU A 87 -8.50 -38.31 69.12
C GLU A 87 -9.91 -38.38 69.77
N ASP A 88 -10.79 -37.42 69.45
CA ASP A 88 -12.19 -37.39 69.87
C ASP A 88 -13.14 -38.14 68.91
N GLY A 89 -12.60 -38.75 67.86
CA GLY A 89 -13.34 -39.47 66.81
C GLY A 89 -14.00 -38.56 65.76
N ASN A 90 -13.82 -37.23 65.85
CA ASN A 90 -14.34 -36.29 64.87
C ASN A 90 -13.31 -36.00 63.77
N SER A 91 -13.79 -35.78 62.55
CA SER A 91 -12.95 -35.35 61.43
C SER A 91 -13.03 -33.85 61.21
N HIS A 92 -11.89 -33.18 61.13
CA HIS A 92 -11.78 -31.76 60.80
C HIS A 92 -10.96 -31.54 59.53
N GLU A 93 -11.28 -30.50 58.76
CA GLU A 93 -10.50 -30.08 57.59
C GLU A 93 -9.16 -29.47 58.07
N VAL A 94 -8.04 -30.12 57.77
CA VAL A 94 -6.71 -29.69 58.27
C VAL A 94 -5.81 -29.11 57.19
N LYS A 95 -5.92 -29.60 55.95
CA LYS A 95 -5.04 -29.17 54.85
C LYS A 95 -5.86 -28.68 53.67
N PHE A 96 -5.60 -27.43 53.29
CA PHE A 96 -6.20 -26.77 52.13
C PHE A 96 -5.11 -26.65 51.06
N ILE A 97 -5.29 -27.35 49.94
CA ILE A 97 -4.34 -27.34 48.82
C ILE A 97 -4.99 -26.56 47.69
N ARG A 98 -4.36 -25.46 47.30
CA ARG A 98 -4.83 -24.59 46.22
C ARG A 98 -3.87 -24.62 45.05
N HIS A 99 -4.41 -24.72 43.84
CA HIS A 99 -3.65 -24.62 42.60
C HIS A 99 -4.49 -23.97 41.51
N ALA A 100 -3.82 -23.36 40.54
CA ALA A 100 -4.43 -22.85 39.34
C ALA A 100 -4.41 -23.93 38.24
N GLN A 101 -5.47 -24.02 37.44
CA GLN A 101 -5.53 -24.92 36.28
C GLN A 101 -6.46 -24.35 35.22
N PHE A 102 -6.37 -24.88 34.00
CA PHE A 102 -7.37 -24.62 32.97
C PHE A 102 -8.74 -25.17 33.36
N GLY A 103 -9.79 -24.39 33.09
CA GLY A 103 -11.15 -24.80 33.43
C GLY A 103 -12.19 -23.70 33.28
N SER A 104 -13.39 -23.96 33.79
CA SER A 104 -14.48 -23.00 33.83
C SER A 104 -15.16 -23.08 35.19
N ALA A 105 -15.38 -21.91 35.80
CA ALA A 105 -16.01 -21.77 37.11
C ALA A 105 -16.67 -20.38 37.20
N THR A 106 -17.41 -20.12 38.28
CA THR A 106 -18.01 -18.80 38.53
C THR A 106 -16.95 -17.70 38.60
N THR A 107 -15.83 -17.98 39.27
CA THR A 107 -14.66 -17.11 39.30
C THR A 107 -13.57 -17.71 38.42
N GLN A 108 -13.25 -17.02 37.33
CA GLN A 108 -12.29 -17.48 36.35
C GLN A 108 -11.51 -16.29 35.78
N TYR A 109 -10.28 -16.54 35.35
CA TYR A 109 -9.35 -15.52 34.89
C TYR A 109 -8.93 -15.84 33.44
N PRO A 110 -9.03 -14.90 32.49
CA PRO A 110 -8.64 -15.15 31.11
C PRO A 110 -7.16 -15.53 31.02
N TRP A 111 -6.84 -16.65 30.37
CA TRP A 111 -5.43 -17.05 30.17
C TRP A 111 -4.66 -16.02 29.34
N ALA A 112 -5.35 -15.30 28.44
CA ALA A 112 -4.76 -14.24 27.63
C ALA A 112 -4.18 -13.07 28.45
N ASP A 113 -4.68 -12.86 29.68
CA ASP A 113 -4.18 -11.81 30.57
C ASP A 113 -2.86 -12.23 31.23
N PHE A 114 -2.57 -13.53 31.30
CA PHE A 114 -1.34 -14.03 31.90
C PHE A 114 -0.12 -13.67 31.05
N LYS A 115 0.77 -12.86 31.60
CA LYS A 115 2.04 -12.50 30.95
C LYS A 115 3.22 -13.16 31.66
N ARG A 116 4.20 -13.59 30.87
CA ARG A 116 5.42 -14.18 31.41
C ARG A 116 6.32 -13.09 31.99
N GLY A 117 6.73 -13.28 33.24
CA GLY A 117 7.82 -12.49 33.80
C GLY A 117 9.11 -12.73 33.04
N PHE A 118 9.87 -11.68 32.74
CA PHE A 118 11.21 -11.80 32.19
C PHE A 118 12.23 -11.49 33.29
N GLU A 119 13.43 -12.05 33.14
CA GLU A 119 14.52 -11.77 34.06
C GLU A 119 14.91 -10.30 33.98
N THR A 120 15.03 -9.63 35.13
CA THR A 120 15.40 -8.21 35.24
C THR A 120 16.71 -7.89 34.50
N LYS A 121 17.65 -8.85 34.44
CA LYS A 121 18.93 -8.72 33.72
C LYS A 121 18.77 -8.48 32.20
N ASN A 122 17.63 -8.86 31.63
CA ASN A 122 17.35 -8.73 30.20
C ASN A 122 16.62 -7.43 29.84
N ILE A 123 16.20 -6.62 30.83
CA ILE A 123 15.51 -5.33 30.59
C ILE A 123 16.33 -4.39 29.69
N PRO A 124 17.64 -4.18 29.92
CA PRO A 124 18.41 -3.23 29.10
C PRO A 124 18.46 -3.66 27.62
N LYS A 125 18.58 -4.96 27.35
CA LYS A 125 18.59 -5.52 26.00
C LYS A 125 17.22 -5.38 25.32
N ALA A 126 16.15 -5.76 26.02
CA ALA A 126 14.78 -5.64 25.49
C ALA A 126 14.40 -4.18 25.21
N LEU A 127 14.92 -3.24 25.99
CA LEU A 127 14.72 -1.81 25.75
C LEU A 127 15.52 -1.30 24.56
N ALA A 128 16.76 -1.77 24.36
CA ALA A 128 17.60 -1.41 23.23
C ALA A 128 17.07 -1.94 21.88
N GLU A 129 16.39 -3.10 21.88
CA GLU A 129 15.77 -3.67 20.68
C GLU A 129 14.45 -2.98 20.28
N LYS A 130 13.82 -2.24 21.20
CA LYS A 130 12.63 -1.45 20.88
C LYS A 130 13.03 -0.13 20.22
N ALA A 131 12.43 0.14 19.06
CA ALA A 131 12.53 1.47 18.44
C ALA A 131 11.99 2.53 19.43
N THR A 132 12.79 3.58 19.64
CA THR A 132 12.36 4.69 20.49
C THR A 132 11.22 5.46 19.81
N GLN A 133 10.29 5.96 20.61
CA GLN A 133 9.17 6.78 20.10
C GLN A 133 9.67 7.96 19.24
N THR A 134 10.80 8.55 19.63
CA THR A 134 11.48 9.61 18.87
C THR A 134 11.91 9.19 17.46
N ALA A 135 12.37 7.95 17.27
CA ALA A 135 12.74 7.46 15.95
C ALA A 135 11.50 7.26 15.05
N LEU A 136 10.40 6.79 15.63
CA LEU A 136 9.12 6.65 14.93
C LEU A 136 8.54 8.02 14.53
N ASP A 137 8.54 8.99 15.45
CA ASP A 137 8.05 10.34 15.17
C ASP A 137 8.87 11.03 14.06
N SER A 138 10.18 10.82 14.06
CA SER A 138 11.08 11.30 12.99
C SER A 138 10.75 10.68 11.63
N LEU A 139 10.50 9.36 11.59
CA LEU A 139 10.11 8.66 10.35
C LEU A 139 8.75 9.13 9.85
N ILE A 140 7.76 9.28 10.73
CA ILE A 140 6.43 9.81 10.40
C ILE A 140 6.55 11.22 9.82
N SER A 141 7.35 12.07 10.45
CA SER A 141 7.57 13.45 9.99
C SER A 141 8.21 13.48 8.61
N ARG A 142 9.18 12.60 8.33
CA ARG A 142 9.82 12.49 7.01
C ARG A 142 8.85 11.99 5.94
N ILE A 143 7.98 11.03 6.26
CA ILE A 143 6.96 10.53 5.33
C ILE A 143 5.98 11.64 4.98
N ALA A 144 5.47 12.38 5.98
CA ALA A 144 4.56 13.50 5.74
C ALA A 144 5.17 14.56 4.81
N ILE A 145 6.47 14.86 4.96
CA ILE A 145 7.20 15.79 4.06
C ILE A 145 7.31 15.22 2.63
N LEU A 146 7.58 13.92 2.49
CA LEU A 146 7.69 13.27 1.18
C LEU A 146 6.36 13.19 0.45
N GLU A 147 5.28 12.90 1.16
CA GLU A 147 3.92 12.88 0.61
C GLU A 147 3.43 14.28 0.23
N ALA A 148 3.82 15.30 0.99
CA ALA A 148 3.52 16.70 0.68
C ALA A 148 4.38 17.28 -0.47
N LYS A 149 5.39 16.54 -0.95
CA LYS A 149 6.25 17.04 -2.03
C LYS A 149 5.42 17.10 -3.31
N PRO A 150 5.21 18.30 -3.90
CA PRO A 150 4.47 18.43 -5.15
C PRO A 150 5.18 17.61 -6.24
N SER A 151 4.39 16.98 -7.09
CA SER A 151 4.90 16.26 -8.27
C SER A 151 5.90 17.15 -9.02
N ASN A 152 7.04 16.60 -9.45
CA ASN A 152 8.06 17.34 -10.21
C ASN A 152 7.59 17.77 -11.61
N ILE A 153 6.31 17.60 -11.92
CA ILE A 153 5.68 17.91 -13.19
C ILE A 153 5.16 19.34 -13.12
N PRO A 154 5.65 20.27 -13.96
CA PRO A 154 5.17 21.64 -13.98
C PRO A 154 3.68 21.70 -14.35
N LEU A 155 2.93 22.56 -13.65
CA LEU A 155 1.54 22.88 -14.01
C LEU A 155 1.49 23.42 -15.44
N GLY A 156 0.55 22.90 -16.23
CA GLY A 156 0.37 23.29 -17.63
C GLY A 156 1.24 22.53 -18.63
N LEU A 157 2.07 21.57 -18.20
CA LEU A 157 2.82 20.71 -19.13
C LEU A 157 1.86 19.94 -20.02
N ILE A 158 2.07 20.01 -21.34
CA ILE A 158 1.34 19.21 -22.33
C ILE A 158 2.21 18.02 -22.74
N ALA A 159 1.67 16.81 -22.63
CA ALA A 159 2.35 15.56 -22.99
C ALA A 159 1.55 14.75 -24.02
N ILE A 160 2.24 13.91 -24.77
CA ILE A 160 1.64 12.94 -25.69
C ILE A 160 1.20 11.71 -24.89
N TRP A 161 -0.04 11.25 -25.11
CA TRP A 161 -0.65 10.12 -24.43
C TRP A 161 -1.15 9.08 -25.44
N GLY A 162 -0.57 7.87 -25.36
CA GLY A 162 -0.84 6.78 -26.31
C GLY A 162 -1.90 5.78 -25.87
N ARG A 163 -2.59 5.99 -24.74
CA ARG A 163 -3.61 5.07 -24.20
C ARG A 163 -5.01 5.72 -24.24
N PRO A 164 -6.10 4.96 -23.98
CA PRO A 164 -7.46 5.50 -23.96
C PRO A 164 -7.64 6.66 -22.97
N LEU A 165 -8.64 7.49 -23.25
CA LEU A 165 -9.03 8.64 -22.41
C LEU A 165 -9.37 8.25 -20.96
N ALA A 166 -9.96 7.06 -20.78
CA ALA A 166 -10.33 6.54 -19.45
C ALA A 166 -9.13 6.19 -18.57
N GLU A 167 -7.92 6.08 -19.14
CA GLU A 167 -6.69 5.74 -18.43
C GLU A 167 -5.80 6.96 -18.14
N ILE A 168 -6.30 8.19 -18.33
CA ILE A 168 -5.51 9.39 -18.01
C ILE A 168 -5.12 9.37 -16.52
N PRO A 169 -3.84 9.55 -16.18
CA PRO A 169 -3.39 9.54 -14.79
C PRO A 169 -4.03 10.67 -13.96
N ALA A 170 -4.17 10.46 -12.65
CA ALA A 170 -4.62 11.51 -11.74
C ALA A 170 -3.74 12.78 -11.85
N GLY A 171 -4.36 13.95 -11.74
CA GLY A 171 -3.72 15.25 -11.94
C GLY A 171 -3.53 15.64 -13.41
N TRP A 172 -3.90 14.79 -14.37
CA TRP A 172 -3.91 15.09 -15.80
C TRP A 172 -5.32 15.14 -16.37
N GLU A 173 -5.51 15.94 -17.41
CA GLU A 173 -6.74 15.99 -18.20
C GLU A 173 -6.42 16.05 -19.70
N GLU A 174 -7.39 15.80 -20.56
CA GLU A 174 -7.19 15.92 -22.00
C GLU A 174 -7.01 17.38 -22.44
N TYR A 175 -5.99 17.64 -23.25
CA TYR A 175 -5.77 18.94 -23.88
C TYR A 175 -6.50 19.03 -25.22
N VAL A 176 -7.78 19.45 -25.16
CA VAL A 176 -8.70 19.46 -26.30
C VAL A 176 -8.27 20.36 -27.47
N ASN A 177 -7.49 21.42 -27.21
CA ASN A 177 -7.08 22.38 -28.23
C ASN A 177 -6.17 21.77 -29.32
N LEU A 178 -5.50 20.65 -29.04
CA LEU A 178 -4.66 19.94 -30.03
C LEU A 178 -5.38 18.80 -30.76
N ARG A 179 -6.69 18.60 -30.55
CA ARG A 179 -7.44 17.57 -31.30
C ARG A 179 -7.34 17.81 -32.80
N GLY A 180 -6.83 16.81 -33.53
CA GLY A 180 -6.68 16.87 -34.99
C GLY A 180 -5.69 17.92 -35.50
N ARG A 181 -4.79 18.41 -34.64
CA ARG A 181 -3.79 19.43 -34.97
C ARG A 181 -2.39 18.92 -34.64
N MET A 182 -1.41 19.35 -35.43
CA MET A 182 -0.01 19.13 -35.15
C MET A 182 0.52 20.33 -34.35
N PRO A 183 1.16 20.13 -33.19
CA PRO A 183 1.78 21.22 -32.47
C PRO A 183 2.97 21.77 -33.26
N VAL A 184 3.08 23.08 -33.34
CA VAL A 184 4.21 23.81 -33.93
C VAL A 184 4.78 24.73 -32.85
N GLY A 185 6.11 24.85 -32.80
CA GLY A 185 6.77 25.72 -31.84
C GLY A 185 6.41 27.19 -32.08
N LEU A 186 6.13 27.93 -31.01
CA LEU A 186 5.97 29.37 -31.06
C LEU A 186 7.28 29.99 -31.59
N ASN A 187 7.17 30.79 -32.65
CA ASN A 187 8.27 31.58 -33.17
C ASN A 187 7.84 33.05 -33.27
N PRO A 188 8.25 33.92 -32.32
CA PRO A 188 7.87 35.33 -32.32
C PRO A 188 8.30 36.11 -33.57
N ASP A 189 9.35 35.65 -34.26
CA ASP A 189 9.91 36.31 -35.44
C ASP A 189 9.21 35.91 -36.75
N ASP A 190 8.28 34.94 -36.70
CA ASP A 190 7.49 34.48 -37.84
C ASP A 190 6.01 34.85 -37.64
N PRO A 191 5.42 35.73 -38.46
CA PRO A 191 4.02 36.13 -38.34
C PRO A 191 3.01 34.97 -38.30
N ASP A 192 3.32 33.84 -38.97
CA ASP A 192 2.44 32.67 -39.01
C ASP A 192 2.48 31.88 -37.68
N PHE A 193 3.54 32.02 -36.89
CA PHE A 193 3.79 31.29 -35.65
C PHE A 193 4.02 32.18 -34.41
N ALA A 194 3.80 33.49 -34.52
CA ALA A 194 4.09 34.48 -33.48
C ALA A 194 3.10 34.46 -32.30
N ASN A 195 1.89 33.94 -32.52
CA ASN A 195 0.81 33.98 -31.55
C ASN A 195 0.54 32.59 -30.95
N LEU A 196 0.70 32.47 -29.62
CA LEU A 196 0.46 31.22 -28.91
C LEU A 196 -1.02 30.82 -29.02
N GLY A 197 -1.28 29.56 -29.36
CA GLY A 197 -2.63 29.01 -29.45
C GLY A 197 -3.35 29.30 -30.77
N SER A 198 -2.73 30.02 -31.70
CA SER A 198 -3.23 30.17 -33.07
C SER A 198 -3.37 28.82 -33.75
N ALA A 199 -4.48 28.63 -34.46
CA ALA A 199 -4.75 27.42 -35.23
C ALA A 199 -4.86 27.78 -36.71
N ASN A 200 -4.01 27.16 -37.54
CA ASN A 200 -3.99 27.35 -38.99
C ASN A 200 -3.68 26.01 -39.69
N GLY A 201 -3.75 25.99 -41.02
CA GLY A 201 -3.46 24.83 -41.87
C GLY A 201 -4.70 24.17 -42.48
N SER A 202 -4.48 23.24 -43.41
CA SER A 202 -5.52 22.47 -44.09
C SER A 202 -5.14 20.99 -44.18
N LYS A 203 -6.13 20.11 -44.35
CA LYS A 203 -5.91 18.67 -44.60
C LYS A 203 -5.75 18.36 -46.09
N SER A 204 -6.30 19.21 -46.95
CA SER A 204 -6.30 19.02 -48.40
C SER A 204 -6.16 20.35 -49.13
N LYS A 205 -5.71 20.28 -50.37
CA LYS A 205 -5.56 21.44 -51.27
C LYS A 205 -6.09 21.10 -52.65
N THR A 206 -6.76 22.07 -53.28
CA THR A 206 -7.10 22.05 -54.71
C THR A 206 -6.18 23.04 -55.40
N LEU A 207 -5.59 22.65 -56.54
CA LEU A 207 -4.72 23.55 -57.30
C LEU A 207 -5.52 24.72 -57.87
N SER A 208 -4.96 25.92 -57.75
CA SER A 208 -5.48 27.11 -58.41
C SER A 208 -4.71 27.40 -59.70
N ILE A 209 -5.30 28.23 -60.58
CA ILE A 209 -4.66 28.65 -61.84
C ILE A 209 -3.28 29.29 -61.59
N GLY A 210 -3.13 30.07 -60.50
CA GLY A 210 -1.87 30.71 -60.13
C GLY A 210 -0.75 29.75 -59.70
N GLU A 211 -1.09 28.47 -59.47
CA GLU A 211 -0.15 27.42 -59.06
C GLU A 211 0.25 26.52 -60.23
N LEU A 212 -0.34 26.73 -61.42
CA LEU A 212 0.05 26.01 -62.62
C LEU A 212 1.40 26.53 -63.14
N PRO A 213 2.36 25.65 -63.45
CA PRO A 213 3.58 26.05 -64.14
C PRO A 213 3.24 26.70 -65.49
N SER A 214 4.03 27.70 -65.89
CA SER A 214 3.92 28.31 -67.21
C SER A 214 4.11 27.26 -68.30
N HIS A 215 3.18 27.18 -69.24
CA HIS A 215 3.18 26.22 -70.33
C HIS A 215 2.59 26.84 -71.60
N PHE A 216 3.04 26.36 -72.76
CA PHE A 216 2.50 26.75 -74.06
C PHE A 216 2.46 25.52 -74.97
N PHE A 217 1.38 25.36 -75.72
CA PHE A 217 1.20 24.25 -76.66
C PHE A 217 0.92 24.80 -78.05
N LYS A 218 1.52 24.16 -79.07
CA LYS A 218 1.24 24.44 -80.48
C LYS A 218 0.71 23.16 -81.13
N TYR A 219 -0.45 23.22 -81.76
CA TYR A 219 -0.91 22.14 -82.62
C TYR A 219 -1.64 22.70 -83.84
N MET A 220 -1.66 21.93 -84.92
CA MET A 220 -2.31 22.28 -86.19
C MET A 220 -3.25 21.14 -86.58
N LYS A 221 -4.55 21.42 -86.69
CA LYS A 221 -5.54 20.44 -87.15
C LYS A 221 -5.70 20.54 -88.66
N ALA A 222 -5.25 19.52 -89.39
CA ALA A 222 -5.39 19.47 -90.84
C ALA A 222 -6.83 19.13 -91.25
N LYS A 223 -7.37 19.85 -92.25
CA LYS A 223 -8.69 19.59 -92.84
C LYS A 223 -8.57 18.72 -94.08
N ALA A 224 -9.37 17.65 -94.18
CA ALA A 224 -9.44 16.85 -95.41
C ALA A 224 -10.16 17.61 -96.53
N GLY A 225 -9.51 17.84 -97.67
CA GLY A 225 -10.11 18.44 -98.87
C GLY A 225 -10.72 17.40 -99.82
N ARG A 226 -11.80 17.76 -100.54
CA ARG A 226 -12.30 16.97 -101.69
C ARG A 226 -11.74 17.55 -102.98
N GLY A 227 -10.89 16.79 -103.68
CA GLY A 227 -10.37 17.12 -105.01
C GLY A 227 -9.63 15.93 -105.64
N TYR A 228 -9.73 15.76 -106.96
CA TYR A 228 -8.97 14.75 -107.72
C TYR A 228 -7.50 15.15 -107.81
N ARG A 229 -6.60 14.17 -107.62
CA ARG A 229 -5.15 14.35 -107.47
C ARG A 229 -4.40 14.29 -108.81
N THR A 230 -3.33 15.06 -108.97
CA THR A 230 -2.25 14.80 -109.94
C THR A 230 -0.91 14.63 -109.22
N ALA A 231 -0.01 13.80 -109.77
CA ALA A 231 1.19 13.26 -109.10
C ALA A 231 2.30 14.28 -108.76
N SER A 232 2.06 15.58 -108.91
CA SER A 232 3.04 16.66 -108.73
C SER A 232 2.77 17.58 -107.52
N ASP A 233 1.77 17.28 -106.69
CA ASP A 233 1.41 18.13 -105.54
C ASP A 233 2.10 17.68 -104.25
N ASP A 234 3.06 18.46 -103.76
CA ASP A 234 3.88 18.13 -102.56
C ASP A 234 3.19 18.43 -101.20
N PHE A 235 1.95 18.93 -101.15
CA PHE A 235 1.29 19.24 -99.86
C PHE A 235 -0.24 19.04 -99.89
N PRO A 236 -0.79 17.91 -99.41
CA PRO A 236 -2.22 17.57 -99.54
C PRO A 236 -3.18 18.26 -98.55
N PHE A 237 -2.71 19.16 -97.68
CA PHE A 237 -3.54 19.82 -96.66
C PHE A 237 -3.27 21.34 -96.64
N GLN A 238 -4.01 22.10 -97.46
CA GLN A 238 -3.81 23.57 -97.60
C GLN A 238 -4.68 24.42 -96.65
N GLN A 239 -5.50 23.80 -95.77
CA GLN A 239 -6.36 24.53 -94.83
C GLN A 239 -6.26 23.94 -93.43
N PHE A 240 -6.00 24.81 -92.46
CA PHE A 240 -6.05 24.51 -91.03
C PHE A 240 -7.30 25.16 -90.43
N GLU A 241 -7.89 24.51 -89.42
CA GLU A 241 -9.01 25.07 -88.66
C GLU A 241 -8.64 25.19 -87.18
N GLU A 242 -9.25 26.17 -86.51
CA GLU A 242 -9.21 26.23 -85.05
C GLU A 242 -10.04 25.07 -84.49
N ALA A 243 -9.42 24.33 -83.58
CA ALA A 243 -10.12 23.35 -82.77
C ALA A 243 -9.75 23.58 -81.30
N ASN A 244 -10.64 23.16 -80.40
CA ASN A 244 -10.33 23.12 -78.98
C ASN A 244 -9.86 21.71 -78.63
N THR A 245 -8.87 21.61 -77.74
CA THR A 245 -8.60 20.35 -77.05
C THR A 245 -9.70 20.09 -76.03
N ASN A 246 -9.85 18.84 -75.61
CA ASN A 246 -10.70 18.54 -74.47
C ASN A 246 -10.09 19.10 -73.19
N THR A 247 -10.94 19.49 -72.23
CA THR A 247 -10.51 19.81 -70.88
C THR A 247 -10.04 18.53 -70.18
N ILE A 248 -8.83 18.55 -69.64
CA ILE A 248 -8.27 17.49 -68.79
C ILE A 248 -7.89 18.12 -67.46
N GLY A 249 -8.19 17.42 -66.37
CA GLY A 249 -8.07 17.93 -65.01
C GLY A 249 -9.37 17.64 -64.25
N GLY A 250 -9.25 17.07 -63.05
CA GLY A 250 -10.42 16.70 -62.24
C GLY A 250 -10.79 17.73 -61.19
N ASP A 251 -9.95 18.75 -60.97
CA ASP A 251 -10.04 19.76 -59.91
C ASP A 251 -10.34 19.19 -58.52
N GLN A 252 -9.94 17.94 -58.31
CA GLN A 252 -10.17 17.23 -57.07
C GLN A 252 -9.13 17.67 -56.02
N PRO A 253 -9.54 17.88 -54.77
CA PRO A 253 -8.61 18.13 -53.69
C PRO A 253 -7.73 16.89 -53.48
N PHE A 254 -6.45 17.11 -53.22
CA PHE A 254 -5.53 16.06 -52.80
C PHE A 254 -5.10 16.28 -51.34
N SER A 255 -4.78 15.18 -50.66
CA SER A 255 -4.32 15.22 -49.27
C SER A 255 -2.94 15.86 -49.19
N ILE A 256 -2.77 16.79 -48.24
CA ILE A 256 -1.47 17.36 -47.88
C ILE A 256 -0.98 16.84 -46.52
N MET A 257 -1.67 15.86 -45.94
CA MET A 257 -1.28 15.26 -44.66
C MET A 257 -0.10 14.31 -44.85
N ASN A 258 0.97 14.56 -44.09
CA ASN A 258 2.05 13.59 -43.90
C ASN A 258 1.55 12.33 -43.17
N PRO A 259 2.21 11.17 -43.30
CA PRO A 259 1.89 10.00 -42.49
C PRO A 259 1.87 10.32 -40.98
N TYR A 260 0.80 9.95 -40.27
CA TYR A 260 0.61 10.29 -38.85
C TYR A 260 0.05 9.12 -38.03
N ARG A 261 0.19 9.22 -36.71
CA ARG A 261 -0.48 8.34 -35.73
C ARG A 261 -1.36 9.17 -34.80
N ILE A 262 -2.57 8.69 -34.56
CA ILE A 262 -3.52 9.35 -33.66
C ILE A 262 -3.16 9.00 -32.22
N VAL A 263 -2.95 10.04 -31.40
CA VAL A 263 -2.66 9.99 -29.97
C VAL A 263 -3.45 11.10 -29.28
N HIS A 264 -3.63 10.99 -27.97
CA HIS A 264 -4.16 12.07 -27.16
C HIS A 264 -3.05 13.05 -26.77
N PHE A 265 -3.42 14.31 -26.55
CA PHE A 265 -2.60 15.25 -25.81
C PHE A 265 -3.25 15.46 -24.45
N ILE A 266 -2.47 15.48 -23.38
CA ILE A 266 -2.93 15.66 -22.01
C ILE A 266 -2.17 16.81 -21.35
N ILE A 267 -2.81 17.52 -20.42
CA ILE A 267 -2.24 18.66 -19.67
C ILE A 267 -2.25 18.38 -18.17
N TYR A 268 -1.15 18.68 -17.48
CA TYR A 268 -1.05 18.52 -16.02
C TYR A 268 -1.70 19.71 -15.29
N LYS A 269 -2.61 19.43 -14.35
CA LYS A 269 -3.37 20.40 -13.56
C LYS A 269 -3.13 20.34 -12.05
N GLY A 270 -2.43 19.31 -11.57
CA GLY A 270 -2.20 19.07 -10.14
C GLY A 270 -3.12 18.02 -9.58
#